data_AF-A0A6I6MZ94-F1
#
_entry.id   AF-A0A6I6MZ94-F1
#
_cell.length_a   1.000
_cell.length_b   1.000
_cell.length_c   1.000
_cell.angle_alpha   90.00
_cell.angle_beta   90.00
_cell.angle_gamma   90.00
#
_symmetry.space_group_name_H-M   'P 1'
#
loop_
_entity.id
_entity.type
_entity.pdbx_description
1 polymer ?
#
loop_
_entity_poly.entity_id
_entity_poly.type
_entity_poly.pdbx_seq_one_letter_code
_entity_poly.pdbx_strand_id
1 'polypeptide(L)'
;MSSPRGSARPQQHTVLPGGRRNRAAGPRQDAHGRFREEIAALPGPARRIENPVPDRSVPSRPPGRPTGSVRFDTEVRLRRHAAVRASRGRTPCAP
;
A
#
# COMPACT_ATOMS: atom_id res chain seq x y z
N MET A 1 -9.63 -29.46 11.06
CA MET A 1 -10.84 -28.62 10.92
C MET A 1 -10.43 -27.33 10.24
N SER A 2 -10.68 -27.18 8.93
CA SER A 2 -10.42 -25.94 8.19
C SER A 2 -11.67 -25.08 8.20
N SER A 3 -11.63 -23.93 8.85
CA SER A 3 -12.64 -22.89 8.66
C SER A 3 -12.73 -22.54 7.18
N PRO A 4 -13.92 -22.34 6.60
CA PRO A 4 -14.06 -22.00 5.19
C PRO A 4 -13.33 -20.67 4.98
N ARG A 5 -12.32 -20.67 4.10
CA ARG A 5 -11.68 -19.42 3.68
C ARG A 5 -12.78 -18.57 3.04
N GLY A 6 -13.23 -17.53 3.75
CA GLY A 6 -14.22 -16.61 3.23
C GLY A 6 -13.82 -16.11 1.84
N SER A 7 -14.78 -16.02 0.93
CA SER A 7 -14.54 -15.54 -0.44
C SER A 7 -13.75 -14.23 -0.41
N ALA A 8 -12.57 -14.18 -1.03
CA ALA A 8 -11.83 -12.95 -1.16
C ALA A 8 -12.63 -11.95 -2.01
N ARG A 9 -13.02 -10.81 -1.43
CA ARG A 9 -13.72 -9.74 -2.14
C ARG A 9 -12.73 -8.64 -2.50
N PRO A 10 -12.77 -8.09 -3.73
CA PRO A 10 -11.96 -6.93 -4.07
C PRO A 10 -12.41 -5.73 -3.23
N GLN A 11 -11.46 -5.13 -2.49
CA GLN A 11 -11.75 -3.95 -1.65
C GLN A 11 -11.71 -2.64 -2.45
N GLN A 12 -11.07 -2.64 -3.62
CA GLN A 12 -10.94 -1.48 -4.49
C GLN A 12 -11.91 -1.58 -5.67
N HIS A 13 -12.58 -0.47 -5.97
CA HIS A 13 -13.50 -0.35 -7.10
C HIS A 13 -13.11 0.86 -7.96
N THR A 14 -13.17 0.70 -9.28
CA THR A 14 -12.88 1.79 -10.22
C THR A 14 -14.02 2.81 -10.22
N VAL A 15 -13.75 4.03 -9.74
CA VAL A 15 -14.74 5.11 -9.67
C VAL A 15 -14.71 6.01 -10.92
N LEU A 16 -13.52 6.23 -11.50
CA LEU A 16 -13.29 7.07 -12.67
C LEU A 16 -12.50 6.36 -13.78
N PRO A 17 -13.09 5.35 -14.46
CA PRO A 17 -12.43 4.79 -15.64
C PRO A 17 -12.32 5.86 -16.74
N GLY A 18 -11.10 6.10 -17.23
CA GLY A 18 -10.86 7.09 -18.29
C GLY A 18 -11.18 8.54 -17.89
N GLY A 19 -11.14 8.87 -16.59
CA GLY A 19 -11.42 10.23 -16.10
C GLY A 19 -12.91 10.58 -16.00
N ARG A 20 -13.81 9.68 -16.41
CA ARG A 20 -15.27 9.88 -16.29
C ARG A 20 -15.82 9.04 -15.16
N ARG A 21 -16.64 9.64 -14.28
CA ARG A 21 -17.36 8.87 -13.25
C ARG A 21 -18.38 7.95 -13.91
N ASN A 22 -18.23 6.65 -13.68
CA ASN A 22 -19.18 5.63 -14.17
C ASN A 22 -20.28 5.28 -13.15
N ARG A 23 -20.18 5.77 -11.91
CA ARG A 23 -21.17 5.53 -10.85
C ARG A 23 -21.45 6.80 -10.07
N ALA A 24 -22.73 7.04 -9.77
CA ALA A 24 -23.13 8.09 -8.85
C ALA A 24 -22.60 7.78 -7.44
N ALA A 25 -22.31 8.81 -6.66
CA ALA A 25 -22.06 8.63 -5.24
C ALA A 25 -23.33 8.05 -4.60
N GLY A 26 -23.17 6.99 -3.80
CA GLY A 26 -24.29 6.40 -3.08
C GLY A 26 -24.82 7.33 -1.98
N PRO A 27 -26.05 7.11 -1.51
CA PRO A 27 -26.60 7.78 -0.33
C PRO A 27 -25.67 7.65 0.88
N ARG A 28 -25.60 8.70 1.71
CA ARG A 28 -24.83 8.69 2.96
C ARG A 28 -25.29 7.57 3.90
N GLN A 29 -26.59 7.28 3.93
CA GLN A 29 -27.18 6.23 4.75
C GLN A 29 -26.63 4.84 4.38
N ASP A 30 -26.47 4.55 3.09
CA ASP A 30 -25.90 3.28 2.61
C ASP A 30 -24.44 3.11 3.00
N ALA A 31 -23.67 4.20 3.05
CA ALA A 31 -22.29 4.18 3.50
C ALA A 31 -22.20 3.93 5.01
N HIS A 32 -23.06 4.57 5.80
CA HIS A 32 -23.15 4.36 7.24
C HIS A 32 -23.58 2.94 7.62
N GLY A 33 -24.54 2.37 6.87
CA GLY A 33 -24.97 0.97 7.05
C GLY A 33 -23.80 0.01 6.85
N ARG A 34 -23.12 0.11 5.70
CA ARG A 34 -21.94 -0.71 5.38
C ARG A 34 -20.83 -0.56 6.41
N PHE A 35 -20.54 0.65 6.86
CA PHE A 35 -19.54 0.89 7.90
C PHE A 35 -19.87 0.13 9.21
N ARG A 36 -21.12 0.15 9.65
CA ARG A 36 -21.54 -0.58 10.86
C ARG A 36 -21.42 -2.09 10.70
N GLU A 37 -21.81 -2.61 9.53
CA GLU A 37 -21.67 -4.03 9.20
C GLU A 37 -20.20 -4.47 9.20
N GLU A 38 -19.31 -3.68 8.56
CA GLU A 38 -17.88 -3.97 8.51
C GLU A 38 -17.23 -3.95 9.89
N ILE A 39 -17.54 -2.95 10.74
CA ILE A 39 -17.04 -2.89 12.11
C ILE A 39 -17.58 -4.07 12.95
N ALA A 40 -18.84 -4.46 12.77
CA ALA A 40 -19.42 -5.59 13.48
C ALA A 40 -18.76 -6.92 13.10
N ALA A 41 -18.29 -7.05 11.86
CA ALA A 41 -17.59 -8.23 11.35
C ALA A 41 -16.14 -8.35 11.82
N LEU A 42 -15.55 -7.29 12.39
CA LEU A 42 -14.18 -7.34 12.92
C LEU A 42 -14.08 -8.23 14.16
N PRO A 43 -12.95 -8.96 14.34
CA PRO A 43 -12.68 -9.70 15.57
C PRO A 43 -12.69 -8.78 16.80
N GLY A 44 -13.22 -9.27 17.92
CA GLY A 44 -13.32 -8.49 19.17
C GLY A 44 -12.03 -7.78 19.61
N PRO A 45 -10.84 -8.40 19.54
CA PRO A 45 -9.58 -7.74 19.88
C PRO A 45 -9.18 -6.58 18.95
N ALA A 46 -9.58 -6.63 17.68
CA ALA A 46 -9.32 -5.56 16.71
C ALA A 46 -10.29 -4.38 16.87
N ARG A 47 -11.41 -4.58 17.56
CA ARG A 47 -12.46 -3.56 17.83
C ARG A 47 -12.22 -2.76 19.10
N ARG A 48 -11.13 -3.01 19.83
CA ARG A 48 -10.82 -2.31 21.08
C ARG A 48 -10.45 -0.84 20.80
N ILE A 49 -10.87 0.05 21.69
CA ILE A 49 -10.46 1.46 21.64
C ILE A 49 -8.99 1.58 22.07
N GLU A 50 -8.64 0.91 23.17
CA GLU A 50 -7.29 0.91 23.71
C GLU A 50 -6.54 -0.36 23.30
N ASN A 51 -5.31 -0.18 22.80
CA ASN A 51 -4.40 -1.24 22.38
C ASN A 51 -5.07 -2.33 21.51
N PRO A 52 -5.64 -1.98 20.35
CA PRO A 52 -6.24 -2.96 19.45
C PRO A 52 -5.18 -3.91 18.88
N VAL A 53 -5.54 -5.19 18.76
CA VAL A 53 -4.68 -6.15 18.05
C VAL A 53 -4.71 -5.80 16.56
N PRO A 54 -3.55 -5.59 15.91
CA PRO A 54 -3.52 -5.19 14.51
C PRO A 54 -3.99 -6.33 13.60
N ASP A 55 -4.83 -5.99 12.62
CA ASP A 55 -5.18 -6.91 11.55
C ASP A 55 -3.98 -7.05 10.59
N ARG A 56 -3.55 -8.29 10.34
CA ARG A 56 -2.34 -8.56 9.57
C ARG A 56 -2.67 -8.57 8.08
N SER A 57 -2.22 -7.52 7.39
CA SER A 57 -2.12 -7.54 5.94
C SER A 57 -1.08 -8.59 5.52
N VAL A 58 -1.52 -9.65 4.85
CA VAL A 58 -0.63 -10.64 4.26
C VAL A 58 -0.33 -10.20 2.83
N PRO A 59 0.91 -9.82 2.49
CA PRO A 59 1.25 -9.50 1.11
C PRO A 59 1.02 -10.74 0.25
N SER A 60 0.37 -10.56 -0.90
CA SER A 60 0.38 -11.59 -1.93
C SER A 60 1.83 -11.87 -2.33
N ARG A 61 2.14 -13.13 -2.66
CA ARG A 61 3.45 -13.47 -3.21
C ARG A 61 3.66 -12.55 -4.43
N PRO A 62 4.69 -11.68 -4.43
CA PRO A 62 4.85 -10.76 -5.53
C PRO A 62 5.00 -11.57 -6.83
N PRO A 63 4.42 -11.13 -7.97
CA PRO A 63 4.87 -11.63 -9.26
C PRO A 63 6.40 -11.49 -9.26
N GLY A 64 7.12 -12.56 -9.57
CA GLY A 64 8.53 -12.69 -9.20
C GLY A 64 9.40 -11.48 -9.49
N ARG A 65 10.05 -10.94 -8.44
CA ARG A 65 11.25 -10.06 -8.45
C ARG A 65 11.17 -8.53 -8.69
N PRO A 66 10.08 -7.85 -9.10
CA PRO A 66 10.19 -6.47 -9.58
C PRO A 66 10.52 -5.46 -8.47
N THR A 67 10.02 -5.63 -7.24
CA THR A 67 10.28 -4.67 -6.15
C THR A 67 11.73 -4.69 -5.68
N GLY A 68 12.36 -5.86 -5.63
CA GLY A 68 13.76 -6.00 -5.25
C GLY A 68 14.71 -5.40 -6.29
N SER A 69 14.48 -5.69 -7.57
CA SER A 69 15.32 -5.18 -8.66
C SER A 69 15.19 -3.68 -8.86
N VAL A 70 13.96 -3.14 -8.85
CA VAL A 70 13.73 -1.68 -8.98
C VAL A 70 14.37 -0.93 -7.81
N ARG A 71 14.27 -1.46 -6.59
CA ARG A 71 14.92 -0.87 -5.42
C ARG A 71 16.44 -0.85 -5.59
N PHE A 72 17.02 -1.99 -5.94
CA PHE A 72 18.46 -2.11 -6.16
C PHE A 72 18.95 -1.13 -7.25
N ASP A 73 18.28 -1.08 -8.40
CA ASP A 73 18.64 -0.18 -9.49
C ASP A 73 18.55 1.31 -9.09
N THR A 74 17.58 1.64 -8.24
CA THR A 74 17.43 2.99 -7.69
C THR A 74 18.57 3.32 -6.73
N GLU A 75 18.92 2.41 -5.82
CA GLU A 75 20.04 2.58 -4.90
C GLU A 75 21.39 2.71 -5.63
N VAL A 76 21.63 1.91 -6.68
CA VAL A 76 22.84 2.01 -7.51
C VAL A 76 22.93 3.38 -8.20
N ARG A 77 21.83 3.86 -8.78
CA ARG A 77 21.80 5.20 -9.39
C ARG A 77 22.10 6.29 -8.38
N LEU A 78 21.46 6.25 -7.21
CA LEU A 78 21.70 7.22 -6.14
C LEU A 78 23.17 7.25 -5.70
N ARG A 79 23.80 6.07 -5.55
CA ARG A 79 25.23 5.97 -5.22
C ARG A 79 26.13 6.57 -6.31
N ARG A 80 25.84 6.32 -7.59
CA ARG A 80 26.58 6.93 -8.71
C ARG A 80 26.44 8.45 -8.72
N HIS A 81 25.24 8.98 -8.53
CA HIS A 81 25.02 10.42 -8.42
C HIS A 81 25.76 11.05 -7.25
N ALA A 82 25.80 10.37 -6.10
CA ALA A 82 26.56 10.82 -4.93
C ALA A 82 28.08 10.85 -5.21
N ALA A 83 28.62 9.81 -5.86
CA ALA A 83 30.04 9.75 -6.24
C ALA A 83 30.43 10.87 -7.22
N VAL A 84 29.59 11.14 -8.23
CA VAL A 84 29.83 12.24 -9.20
C VAL A 84 29.77 13.61 -8.53
N ARG A 85 28.88 13.82 -7.55
CA ARG A 85 28.86 15.06 -6.76
C ARG A 85 30.11 15.20 -5.90
N ALA A 86 30.56 14.12 -5.27
CA ALA A 86 31.75 14.11 -4.44
C ALA A 86 33.06 14.33 -5.22
N SER A 87 33.12 13.92 -6.50
CA SER A 87 34.27 14.18 -7.35
C SER A 87 34.30 15.62 -7.88
N ARG A 88 33.14 16.23 -8.15
CA ARG A 88 33.04 17.64 -8.58
C ARG A 88 33.33 18.66 -7.47
N GLY A 89 33.22 18.26 -6.20
CA GLY A 89 33.59 19.09 -5.05
C GLY A 89 35.08 19.05 -4.68
N ARG A 90 35.90 18.22 -5.36
CA ARG A 90 37.36 18.16 -5.19
C ARG A 90 38.04 18.83 -6.37
N THR A 91 38.10 20.16 -6.37
CA THR A 91 39.10 20.87 -7.17
C THR A 91 40.46 20.70 -6.47
N PRO A 92 41.48 20.11 -7.12
CA PRO A 92 42.83 20.14 -6.56
C PRO A 92 43.33 21.60 -6.60
N CYS A 93 43.73 22.16 -5.45
CA CYS A 93 44.63 23.31 -5.45
C CYS A 93 45.93 22.84 -6.10
N ALA A 94 46.26 23.41 -7.26
CA ALA A 94 47.53 23.16 -7.93
C ALA A 94 48.68 23.70 -7.08
N PRO A 95 49.85 23.02 -7.06
CA PRO A 95 51.02 23.42 -6.28
C PRO A 95 51.67 24.71 -6.81
#